data_AF-A0A3M5V5T5-F1
#
_entry.id   AF-A0A3M5V5T5-F1
#
_cell.length_a   1.000
_cell.length_b   1.000
_cell.length_c   1.000
_cell.angle_alpha   90.00
_cell.angle_beta   90.00
_cell.angle_gamma   90.00
#
_symmetry.space_group_name_H-M   'P 1'
#
loop_
_entity.id
_entity.type
_entity.pdbx_description
1 polymer ?
#
loop_
_entity_poly.entity_id
_entity_poly.type
_entity_poly.pdbx_seq_one_letter_code
_entity_poly.pdbx_strand_id
1 'polypeptide(L)' 'MLKDWRGLKVGEALLSAVIHEAEQRGLKPLKLSAQVQAVEFYQRFGFTVVSDEFLEAGLPHVEMRREPPEN' A
#
# COMPACT_ATOMS: atom_id res chain seq x y z
N MET A 1 -0.69 -11.29 4.11
CA MET A 1 -1.04 -11.41 5.54
C MET A 1 -1.44 -12.86 5.84
N LEU A 2 -0.98 -13.42 6.96
CA LEU A 2 -1.49 -14.70 7.48
C LEU A 2 -3.01 -14.58 7.68
N LYS A 3 -3.77 -15.62 7.31
CA LYS A 3 -5.24 -15.63 7.32
C LYS A 3 -5.85 -15.23 8.67
N ASP A 4 -5.15 -15.50 9.77
CA ASP A 4 -5.64 -15.29 11.15
C ASP A 4 -5.63 -13.83 11.63
N TRP A 5 -5.04 -12.89 10.87
CA TRP A 5 -4.91 -11.49 11.30
C TRP A 5 -5.79 -10.51 10.49
N ARG A 6 -6.61 -11.04 9.58
CA ARG A 6 -7.65 -10.25 8.90
C ARG A 6 -8.71 -9.84 9.93
N GLY A 7 -8.85 -8.53 10.15
CA GLY A 7 -9.93 -7.96 10.98
C GLY A 7 -9.49 -7.32 12.31
N LEU A 8 -8.23 -7.44 12.73
CA LEU A 8 -7.75 -6.87 14.01
C LEU A 8 -7.13 -5.47 13.89
N LYS A 9 -7.36 -4.73 12.78
CA LYS A 9 -6.73 -3.43 12.47
C LYS A 9 -5.19 -3.40 12.49
N VAL A 10 -4.52 -4.53 12.72
CA VAL A 10 -3.05 -4.63 12.79
C VAL A 10 -2.40 -4.21 11.48
N GLY A 11 -2.97 -4.62 10.34
CA GLY A 11 -2.47 -4.19 9.03
C GLY A 11 -2.57 -2.69 8.80
N GLU A 12 -3.65 -2.05 9.29
CA GLU A 12 -3.84 -0.60 9.20
C GLU A 12 -2.84 0.15 10.09
N ALA A 13 -2.68 -0.29 11.33
CA ALA A 13 -1.73 0.30 12.28
C ALA A 13 -0.28 0.18 11.79
N LEU A 14 0.10 -1.00 11.28
CA LEU A 14 1.43 -1.22 10.73
C LEU A 14 1.70 -0.31 9.52
N LEU A 15 0.78 -0.28 8.56
CA LEU A 15 0.95 0.54 7.37
C LEU A 15 0.98 2.04 7.71
N SER A 16 0.13 2.49 8.63
CA SER A 16 0.14 3.86 9.13
C SER A 16 1.48 4.23 9.77
N ALA A 17 2.03 3.36 10.61
CA ALA A 17 3.34 3.58 11.24
C ALA A 17 4.47 3.67 10.19
N VAL A 18 4.45 2.80 9.18
CA VAL A 18 5.44 2.82 8.08
C VAL A 18 5.35 4.11 7.27
N ILE A 19 4.14 4.55 6.92
CA ILE A 19 3.93 5.80 6.18
C ILE A 19 4.42 6.99 7.00
N HIS A 20 4.06 7.05 8.28
CA HIS A 20 4.47 8.13 9.17
C HIS A 20 5.99 8.24 9.28
N GLU A 21 6.67 7.11 9.49
CA GLU A 21 8.13 7.07 9.57
C GLU A 21 8.78 7.51 8.25
N ALA A 22 8.24 7.05 7.13
CA ALA A 22 8.73 7.45 5.82
C ALA A 22 8.58 8.96 5.58
N GLU A 23 7.44 9.54 5.98
CA GLU A 23 7.21 10.99 5.89
C GLU A 23 8.18 11.78 6.76
N GLN A 24 8.42 11.36 8.01
CA GLN A 24 9.41 11.99 8.89
C GLN A 24 10.83 11.97 8.31
N ARG A 25 11.17 10.89 7.59
CA ARG A 25 12.47 10.74 6.92
C ARG A 25 12.54 11.39 5.54
N GLY A 26 11.46 12.02 5.07
CA GLY A 26 11.39 12.59 3.72
C GLY A 26 11.44 11.55 2.59
N LEU A 27 11.14 10.28 2.88
CA LEU A 27 11.14 9.19 1.92
C LEU A 27 9.86 9.25 1.08
N LYS A 28 9.95 9.92 -0.06
CA LYS A 28 8.83 10.11 -1.00
C LYS A 28 9.35 10.00 -2.44
N PRO A 29 8.55 9.48 -3.38
CA PRO A 29 7.22 8.89 -3.19
C PRO A 29 7.30 7.49 -2.57
N LEU A 30 6.20 7.03 -1.95
CA LEU A 30 6.08 5.63 -1.53
C LEU A 30 5.55 4.78 -2.67
N LYS A 31 6.11 3.58 -2.86
CA LYS A 31 5.71 2.64 -3.91
C LYS A 31 5.54 1.24 -3.34
N LEU A 32 4.60 0.47 -3.89
CA LEU A 32 4.39 -0.93 -3.58
C LEU A 32 3.81 -1.69 -4.78
N SER A 33 4.03 -3.00 -4.82
CA SER A 33 3.24 -3.95 -5.62
C SER A 33 2.11 -4.45 -4.73
N ALA A 34 0.86 -4.33 -5.17
CA ALA A 34 -0.31 -4.84 -4.46
C ALA A 34 -1.01 -5.90 -5.31
N GLN A 35 -1.45 -6.98 -4.67
CA GLN A 35 -2.46 -7.85 -5.27
C GLN A 35 -3.71 -7.01 -5.58
N VAL A 36 -4.35 -7.23 -6.73
CA VAL A 36 -5.53 -6.48 -7.17
C VAL A 36 -6.63 -6.45 -6.09
N GLN A 37 -6.84 -7.57 -5.39
CA GLN A 37 -7.79 -7.69 -4.28
C GLN A 37 -7.48 -6.81 -3.04
N ALA A 38 -6.26 -6.27 -2.92
CA ALA A 38 -5.83 -5.42 -1.81
C ALA A 38 -5.78 -3.93 -2.18
N VAL A 39 -6.12 -3.55 -3.42
CA VAL A 39 -6.06 -2.17 -3.91
C VAL A 39 -6.90 -1.23 -3.03
N GLU A 40 -8.16 -1.59 -2.73
CA GLU A 40 -9.04 -0.76 -1.89
C GLU A 40 -8.46 -0.50 -0.50
N PHE A 41 -7.78 -1.50 0.08
CA PHE A 41 -7.09 -1.34 1.36
C PHE A 41 -6.00 -0.26 1.28
N TYR A 42 -5.15 -0.28 0.25
CA TYR A 42 -4.07 0.71 0.10
C TYR A 42 -4.58 2.09 -0.34
N GLN A 43 -5.68 2.16 -1.11
CA GLN A 43 -6.32 3.42 -1.48
C GLN A 43 -6.76 4.23 -0.25
N ARG A 44 -7.22 3.58 0.82
CA ARG A 44 -7.56 4.23 2.09
C ARG A 44 -6.38 4.96 2.75
N PHE A 45 -5.14 4.65 2.36
CA PHE A 45 -3.92 5.30 2.85
C PHE A 45 -3.33 6.33 1.85
N GLY A 46 -4.04 6.62 0.75
CA GLY A 46 -3.64 7.60 -0.25
C GLY A 46 -2.75 7.04 -1.36
N PHE A 47 -2.67 5.72 -1.52
CA PHE A 47 -2.03 5.12 -2.69
C PHE A 47 -2.97 5.13 -3.90
N THR A 48 -2.42 5.34 -5.08
CA THR A 48 -3.11 5.25 -6.37
C THR A 48 -2.45 4.21 -7.25
N VAL A 49 -3.23 3.55 -8.11
CA VAL A 49 -2.71 2.60 -9.10
C VAL A 49 -1.97 3.39 -10.19
N VAL A 50 -0.77 2.94 -10.56
CA VAL A 50 0.09 3.60 -11.56
C VAL A 50 0.57 2.67 -12.67
N SER A 51 0.08 1.44 -12.70
CA SER A 51 0.37 0.46 -13.76
C SER A 51 -0.90 -0.24 -14.23
N ASP A 52 -0.81 -0.92 -15.36
CA ASP A 52 -1.74 -1.99 -15.72
C ASP A 52 -1.58 -3.20 -14.78
N GLU A 53 -2.54 -4.11 -14.82
CA GLU A 53 -2.45 -5.38 -14.09
C GLU A 53 -1.36 -6.29 -14.68
N PHE A 54 -0.58 -6.92 -13.80
CA PHE A 54 0.43 -7.93 -14.16
C PHE A 54 0.37 -9.14 -13.23
N LEU A 55 0.96 -10.25 -13.66
CA LEU A 55 1.03 -11.46 -12.85
C LEU A 55 2.32 -11.50 -12.04
N GLU A 56 2.19 -11.68 -10.73
CA GLU A 56 3.30 -11.94 -9.81
C GLU A 56 2.95 -13.16 -8.95
N ALA A 57 3.83 -14.16 -8.97
CA ALA A 57 3.60 -15.47 -8.32
C ALA A 57 2.24 -16.12 -8.67
N GLY A 58 1.74 -15.90 -9.89
CA GLY A 58 0.47 -16.45 -10.38
C GLY A 58 -0.79 -15.72 -9.89
N LEU A 59 -0.65 -14.56 -9.22
CA LEU A 59 -1.76 -13.73 -8.78
C LEU A 59 -1.72 -12.37 -9.49
N PRO A 60 -2.87 -11.75 -9.78
CA PRO A 60 -2.94 -10.43 -10.39
C PRO A 60 -2.50 -9.35 -9.40
N HIS A 61 -1.60 -8.49 -9.85
CA HIS A 61 -1.00 -7.37 -9.11
C HIS A 61 -1.03 -6.08 -9.93
N VAL A 62 -0.89 -4.96 -9.24
CA VAL A 62 -0.67 -3.63 -9.79
C VAL A 62 0.40 -2.91 -8.98
N GLU A 63 1.12 -1.99 -9.61
CA GLU A 63 1.96 -1.04 -8.90
C GLU A 63 1.09 0.10 -8.37
N MET A 64 1.32 0.48 -7.12
CA MET A 64 0.67 1.61 -6.49
C MET A 64 1.69 2.60 -5.94
N ARG A 65 1.33 3.88 -5.98
CA ARG A 65 2.19 4.98 -5.55
C ARG A 65 1.42 5.94 -4.65
N ARG A 66 2.07 6.46 -3.61
CA ARG A 66 1.55 7.54 -2.77
C ARG A 66 2.48 8.74 -2.86
N GLU A 67 1.93 9.85 -3.32
CA GLU A 67 2.63 11.13 -3.41
C GLU A 67 2.77 11.78 -2.02
N PRO A 68 3.73 12.70 -1.84
CA PRO A 68 3.69 13.63 -0.72
C PRO A 68 2.32 14.33 -0.65
N PRO A 69 1.77 14.63 0.55
CA PRO A 69 0.78 15.68 0.64
C PRO A 69 1.38 16.98 0.07
N GLU A 70 0.63 17.66 -0.80
CA GLU A 70 0.97 19.00 -1.28
C GLU A 70 0.92 19.96 -0.08
N ASN A 71 2.00 20.70 0.15
CA ASN A 71 2.14 21.67 1.25
C ASN A 71 1.36 22.96 0.97
#